data_AF-A0A0F4YFG4-F1
#
_entry.id   AF-A0A0F4YFG4-F1
#
_cell.length_a   1.000
_cell.length_b   1.000
_cell.length_c   1.000
_cell.angle_alpha   90.00
_cell.angle_beta   90.00
_cell.angle_gamma   90.00
#
_symmetry.space_group_name_H-M   'P 1'
#
loop_
_entity.id
_entity.type
_entity.pdbx_description
1 polymer ?
#
loop_
_entity_poly.entity_id
_entity_poly.type
_entity_poly.pdbx_seq_one_letter_code
_entity_poly.pdbx_strand_id
1 'polypeptide(L)'
;MAPAIRFSSTGSRLRVKLTIPDVDVLRYLKDADNQDSRFTGMKISPEHLAQAEMPISLILSELPISFVMLLRTSALSSRDRVTEEAERIENLSDLLQNKEAPLRLSDLPLEILLMYTIAFRSLPAQVGSKGCTPSEICFNLALQHLWRVHLEADEIAVPCMLIIAHIFLYIFAKPFYALGMLQSVDPAIDRLSKRTDRLPEIPVLLLSQVFYMLQSDVQSPSLMHDGRLEAGSGQSPDYYYFSANLGLRSCLNRILGRMFITDQAYCQPRDVGPVITEISLEIESWYRSLPLDLQYVRDARSFRLLTPAISTRQKELSLRYHACIFFLNRPVLYFVLYQDLEHLATTPPGGVSAVAEQHLKPWVFASCRDCIESAKLIILTLAQHQRQVPMPRAGPNWCDIQLLVGSYAVLLSVQTAPSFSAPFRDVAEIGELLDMVEEILSGVTETSQGILRTLEILTNIRHNFQNSTPLTGTE
;
A
#
# COMPACT_ATOMS: atom_id res chain seq x y z
N MET A 1 24.86 -14.66 -20.02
CA MET A 1 24.91 -13.28 -19.52
C MET A 1 23.56 -12.98 -18.88
N ALA A 2 23.45 -13.17 -17.57
CA ALA A 2 22.21 -12.95 -16.82
C ALA A 2 22.01 -11.45 -16.58
N PRO A 3 20.79 -10.90 -16.77
CA PRO A 3 20.55 -9.48 -16.56
C PRO A 3 20.64 -9.16 -15.07
N ALA A 4 21.51 -8.20 -14.74
CA ALA A 4 21.71 -7.71 -13.39
C ALA A 4 20.41 -7.08 -12.86
N ILE A 5 19.91 -7.67 -11.78
CA ILE A 5 18.74 -7.25 -11.01
C ILE A 5 18.99 -5.82 -10.49
N ARG A 6 18.34 -4.82 -11.10
CA ARG A 6 18.31 -3.45 -10.56
C ARG A 6 17.10 -3.32 -9.63
N PHE A 7 17.25 -3.79 -8.40
CA PHE A 7 16.45 -3.24 -7.29
C PHE A 7 16.93 -1.80 -7.08
N SER A 8 16.09 -0.81 -7.37
CA SER A 8 16.48 0.56 -7.08
C SER A 8 16.51 0.76 -5.57
N SER A 9 17.72 0.76 -5.03
CA SER A 9 18.11 1.28 -3.72
C SER A 9 17.88 2.81 -3.60
N THR A 10 16.93 3.36 -4.36
CA THR A 10 16.72 4.80 -4.50
C THR A 10 16.17 5.40 -3.21
N GLY A 11 15.42 4.62 -2.41
CA GLY A 11 14.98 5.03 -1.08
C GLY A 11 16.04 4.91 0.03
N SER A 12 17.03 4.04 -0.11
CA SER A 12 18.02 3.75 0.95
C SER A 12 19.32 4.57 0.86
N ARG A 13 19.49 5.37 -0.21
CA ARG A 13 20.69 6.22 -0.40
C ARG A 13 20.44 7.72 -0.24
N LEU A 14 19.22 8.15 0.06
CA LEU A 14 18.91 9.52 0.46
C LEU A 14 19.36 9.73 1.92
N ARG A 15 20.58 10.26 2.11
CA ARG A 15 21.27 10.37 3.40
C ARG A 15 21.11 11.73 4.06
N VAL A 16 20.61 11.73 5.31
CA VAL A 16 21.31 12.26 6.50
C VAL A 16 20.84 11.42 7.71
N LYS A 17 21.74 10.66 8.36
CA LYS A 17 21.58 9.99 9.68
C LYS A 17 20.28 9.19 9.99
N LEU A 18 19.59 8.61 9.00
CA LEU A 18 18.58 7.56 9.22
C LEU A 18 18.96 6.22 8.56
N THR A 19 20.25 6.01 8.26
CA THR A 19 20.76 4.64 8.23
C THR A 19 20.74 4.16 9.67
N ILE A 20 19.76 3.33 10.04
CA ILE A 20 19.89 2.50 11.24
C ILE A 20 21.19 1.72 11.01
N PRO A 21 22.23 1.92 11.85
CA PRO A 21 23.50 1.23 11.67
C PRO A 21 23.22 -0.28 11.53
N ASP A 22 23.87 -0.92 10.56
CA ASP A 22 23.78 -2.37 10.30
C ASP A 22 22.44 -2.89 9.75
N VAL A 23 21.50 -2.02 9.35
CA VAL A 23 20.24 -2.46 8.72
C VAL A 23 20.22 -2.14 7.22
N ASP A 24 20.41 -3.17 6.40
CA ASP A 24 20.05 -3.13 4.98
C ASP A 24 18.51 -3.26 4.87
N VAL A 25 17.83 -2.18 4.50
CA VAL A 25 16.35 -2.11 4.45
C VAL A 25 15.73 -3.20 3.57
N LEU A 26 16.33 -3.50 2.41
CA LEU A 26 15.78 -4.51 1.51
C LEU A 26 15.99 -5.92 2.06
N ARG A 27 17.17 -6.15 2.63
CA ARG A 27 17.45 -7.40 3.33
C ARG A 27 16.55 -7.56 4.56
N TYR A 28 16.35 -6.51 5.34
CA TYR A 28 15.47 -6.50 6.50
C TYR A 28 14.04 -6.86 6.13
N LEU A 29 13.47 -6.24 5.09
CA LEU A 29 12.11 -6.54 4.66
C LEU A 29 12.00 -7.97 4.10
N LYS A 30 12.99 -8.42 3.34
CA LYS A 30 13.05 -9.81 2.85
C LYS A 30 13.17 -10.81 3.99
N ASP A 31 14.00 -10.52 4.98
CA ASP A 31 14.19 -11.36 6.17
C ASP A 31 12.92 -11.34 7.03
N ALA A 32 12.21 -10.22 7.12
CA ALA A 32 10.90 -10.14 7.79
C ALA A 32 9.83 -10.99 7.10
N ASP A 33 9.81 -11.00 5.76
CA ASP A 33 8.94 -11.88 4.98
C ASP A 33 9.29 -13.36 5.20
N ASN A 34 10.58 -13.70 5.22
CA ASN A 34 11.07 -15.08 5.39
C ASN A 34 10.95 -15.63 6.82
N GLN A 35 11.07 -14.77 7.84
CA GLN A 35 10.96 -15.17 9.24
C GLN A 35 9.52 -15.53 9.64
N ASP A 36 8.55 -15.16 8.82
CA ASP A 36 7.16 -15.53 9.01
C ASP A 36 6.89 -16.94 8.46
N SER A 37 7.18 -17.94 9.30
CA SER A 37 7.08 -19.37 8.97
C SER A 37 5.65 -19.90 8.75
N ARG A 38 4.63 -19.04 8.79
CA ARG A 38 3.21 -19.42 8.62
C ARG A 38 2.91 -20.10 7.28
N PHE A 39 3.72 -19.83 6.26
CA PHE A 39 3.57 -20.45 4.94
C PHE A 39 4.51 -21.63 4.69
N THR A 40 5.28 -22.07 5.70
CA THR A 40 6.24 -23.18 5.58
C THR A 40 5.87 -24.36 6.47
N GLY A 41 5.50 -25.49 5.86
CA GLY A 41 5.64 -26.83 6.48
C GLY A 41 4.63 -27.28 7.53
N MET A 42 3.38 -26.82 7.52
CA MET A 42 2.37 -27.25 8.52
C MET A 42 1.51 -28.46 8.09
N LYS A 43 1.24 -29.34 9.06
CA LYS A 43 0.17 -30.34 9.02
C LYS A 43 -1.11 -29.72 9.57
N ILE A 44 -2.14 -29.62 8.74
CA ILE A 44 -3.41 -28.99 9.07
C ILE A 44 -4.34 -30.03 9.72
N SER A 45 -4.95 -29.69 10.86
CA SER A 45 -6.07 -30.46 11.43
C SER A 45 -7.38 -29.98 10.80
N PRO A 46 -8.26 -30.88 10.31
CA PRO A 46 -9.45 -30.54 9.51
C PRO A 46 -10.65 -29.93 10.28
N GLU A 47 -10.53 -29.63 11.57
CA GLU A 47 -11.69 -29.39 12.45
C GLU A 47 -12.19 -27.92 12.54
N HIS A 48 -11.68 -26.99 11.72
CA HIS A 48 -11.91 -25.55 11.93
C HIS A 48 -12.93 -24.83 11.01
N LEU A 49 -13.74 -25.54 10.21
CA LEU A 49 -14.78 -24.89 9.40
C LEU A 49 -16.17 -25.14 9.95
N ALA A 50 -16.71 -24.14 10.65
CA ALA A 50 -18.14 -24.09 10.96
C ALA A 50 -18.77 -22.68 10.82
N GLN A 51 -18.05 -21.66 10.30
CA GLN A 51 -18.50 -20.25 10.45
C GLN A 51 -18.22 -19.31 9.26
N ALA A 52 -18.21 -19.79 8.02
CA ALA A 52 -18.05 -18.90 6.85
C ALA A 52 -19.33 -18.75 6.02
N GLU A 53 -20.44 -18.41 6.66
CA GLU A 53 -21.59 -17.83 5.95
C GLU A 53 -21.37 -16.32 5.90
N MET A 54 -20.84 -15.82 4.78
CA MET A 54 -20.73 -14.38 4.58
C MET A 54 -21.09 -14.02 3.13
N PRO A 55 -21.95 -13.00 2.90
CA PRO A 55 -22.33 -12.60 1.55
C PRO A 55 -21.10 -12.16 0.76
N ILE A 56 -20.80 -12.83 -0.35
CA ILE A 56 -19.67 -12.50 -1.25
C ILE A 56 -19.72 -11.04 -1.70
N SER A 57 -20.91 -10.47 -1.87
CA SER A 57 -21.12 -9.06 -2.22
C SER A 57 -20.53 -8.08 -1.20
N LEU A 58 -20.58 -8.40 0.10
CA LEU A 58 -20.03 -7.59 1.18
C LEU A 58 -18.50 -7.69 1.24
N ILE A 59 -17.93 -8.81 0.80
CA ILE A 59 -16.48 -8.99 0.70
C ILE A 59 -15.94 -8.13 -0.44
N LEU A 60 -16.58 -8.19 -1.61
CA LEU A 60 -16.10 -7.49 -2.81
C LEU A 60 -16.03 -5.97 -2.65
N SER A 61 -16.94 -5.34 -1.88
CA SER A 61 -16.90 -3.88 -1.65
C SER A 61 -15.66 -3.43 -0.87
N GLU A 62 -15.01 -4.34 -0.15
CA GLU A 62 -13.88 -4.08 0.74
C GLU A 62 -12.52 -4.48 0.13
N LEU A 63 -12.53 -5.22 -0.98
CA LEU A 63 -11.30 -5.56 -1.69
C LEU A 63 -10.80 -4.41 -2.54
N PRO A 64 -9.48 -4.27 -2.78
CA PRO A 64 -8.93 -3.31 -3.73
C PRO A 64 -9.65 -3.33 -5.08
N ILE A 65 -9.85 -2.17 -5.70
CA ILE A 65 -10.61 -2.10 -6.96
C ILE A 65 -9.98 -2.97 -8.07
N SER A 66 -8.65 -3.02 -8.14
CA SER A 66 -7.91 -3.87 -9.07
C SER A 66 -8.24 -5.35 -8.88
N PHE A 67 -8.42 -5.77 -7.63
CA PHE A 67 -8.76 -7.14 -7.29
C PHE A 67 -10.20 -7.44 -7.69
N VAL A 68 -11.15 -6.53 -7.44
CA VAL A 68 -12.54 -6.70 -7.87
C VAL A 68 -12.66 -6.81 -9.39
N MET A 69 -11.95 -5.95 -10.12
CA MET A 69 -11.92 -6.01 -11.58
C MET A 69 -11.38 -7.36 -12.06
N LEU A 70 -10.26 -7.80 -11.48
CA LEU A 70 -9.65 -9.09 -11.80
C LEU A 70 -10.61 -10.25 -11.55
N LEU A 71 -11.22 -10.31 -10.36
CA LEU A 71 -12.19 -11.35 -10.00
C LEU A 71 -13.31 -11.39 -11.01
N ARG A 72 -13.97 -10.25 -11.30
CA ARG A 72 -15.12 -10.18 -12.22
C ARG A 72 -14.80 -10.59 -13.65
N THR A 73 -13.58 -10.35 -14.11
CA THR A 73 -13.16 -10.72 -15.47
C THR A 73 -12.60 -12.13 -15.59
N SER A 74 -12.12 -12.70 -14.48
CA SER A 74 -11.64 -14.08 -14.46
C SER A 74 -12.81 -15.06 -14.47
N ALA A 75 -12.61 -16.25 -15.05
CA ALA A 75 -13.57 -17.35 -15.00
C ALA A 75 -13.93 -17.79 -13.57
N LEU A 76 -13.17 -17.33 -12.58
CA LEU A 76 -13.43 -17.50 -11.15
C LEU A 76 -14.72 -16.82 -10.69
N SER A 77 -15.21 -15.81 -11.42
CA SER A 77 -16.50 -15.16 -11.15
C SER A 77 -17.59 -15.58 -12.12
N SER A 78 -17.44 -16.68 -12.89
CA SER A 78 -18.62 -17.23 -13.57
C SER A 78 -19.63 -17.53 -12.47
N ARG A 79 -20.69 -16.72 -12.42
CA ARG A 79 -21.68 -16.73 -11.35
C ARG A 79 -22.13 -18.16 -11.10
N ASP A 80 -22.37 -18.89 -12.19
CA ASP A 80 -22.71 -20.30 -12.24
C ASP A 80 -21.76 -21.20 -11.42
N ARG A 81 -20.43 -21.13 -11.58
CA ARG A 81 -19.51 -22.00 -10.80
C ARG A 81 -19.40 -21.62 -9.33
N VAL A 82 -19.41 -20.33 -9.01
CA VAL A 82 -19.29 -19.88 -7.60
C VAL A 82 -20.60 -20.11 -6.87
N THR A 83 -21.76 -19.90 -7.52
CA THR A 83 -23.06 -20.21 -6.91
C THR A 83 -23.31 -21.72 -6.89
N GLU A 84 -22.94 -22.48 -7.92
CA GLU A 84 -23.06 -23.95 -7.92
C GLU A 84 -22.17 -24.59 -6.85
N GLU A 85 -20.94 -24.08 -6.67
CA GLU A 85 -20.08 -24.55 -5.59
C GLU A 85 -20.45 -23.98 -4.22
N ALA A 86 -20.94 -22.73 -4.13
CA ALA A 86 -21.48 -22.20 -2.88
C ALA A 86 -22.76 -22.93 -2.46
N GLU A 87 -23.64 -23.32 -3.39
CA GLU A 87 -24.82 -24.15 -3.15
C GLU A 87 -24.40 -25.59 -2.81
N ARG A 88 -23.38 -26.16 -3.44
CA ARG A 88 -22.77 -27.43 -2.97
C ARG A 88 -22.22 -27.29 -1.57
N ILE A 89 -21.60 -26.16 -1.23
CA ILE A 89 -21.02 -25.85 0.09
C ILE A 89 -22.11 -25.63 1.15
N GLU A 90 -23.23 -24.97 0.80
CA GLU A 90 -24.38 -24.76 1.67
C GLU A 90 -25.04 -26.13 1.98
N ASN A 91 -25.20 -26.97 0.96
CA ASN A 91 -25.56 -28.38 1.14
C ASN A 91 -24.48 -29.19 1.90
N LEU A 92 -23.20 -28.77 1.88
CA LEU A 92 -22.11 -29.38 2.64
C LEU A 92 -22.08 -28.95 4.11
N SER A 93 -22.57 -27.74 4.44
CA SER A 93 -22.79 -27.30 5.84
C SER A 93 -23.85 -28.18 6.51
N ASP A 94 -24.92 -28.52 5.77
CA ASP A 94 -25.95 -29.48 6.18
C ASP A 94 -25.42 -30.92 6.29
N LEU A 95 -24.46 -31.33 5.44
CA LEU A 95 -23.74 -32.61 5.56
C LEU A 95 -22.72 -32.64 6.69
N LEU A 96 -22.06 -31.52 7.01
CA LEU A 96 -21.13 -31.41 8.15
C LEU A 96 -21.87 -31.47 9.49
N GLN A 97 -23.13 -31.04 9.54
CA GLN A 97 -24.02 -31.30 10.68
C GLN A 97 -24.43 -32.78 10.76
N ASN A 98 -24.56 -33.47 9.62
CA ASN A 98 -24.86 -34.89 9.52
C ASN A 98 -23.59 -35.73 9.27
N LYS A 99 -22.72 -35.91 10.30
CA LYS A 99 -21.62 -36.91 10.54
C LYS A 99 -21.08 -37.90 9.46
N GLU A 100 -21.45 -37.87 8.19
CA GLU A 100 -21.00 -38.75 7.13
C GLU A 100 -19.99 -38.01 6.25
N ALA A 101 -18.72 -38.32 6.50
CA ALA A 101 -17.50 -37.89 5.81
C ALA A 101 -17.06 -36.41 6.04
N PRO A 102 -15.96 -36.17 6.79
CA PRO A 102 -15.39 -34.83 6.88
C PRO A 102 -14.77 -34.42 5.53
N LEU A 103 -15.33 -33.40 4.90
CA LEU A 103 -14.75 -32.80 3.70
C LEU A 103 -13.33 -32.30 4.01
N ARG A 104 -12.33 -32.72 3.23
CA ARG A 104 -10.95 -32.26 3.43
C ARG A 104 -10.73 -31.00 2.62
N LEU A 105 -10.31 -29.92 3.26
CA LEU A 105 -9.93 -28.66 2.60
C LEU A 105 -8.90 -28.87 1.48
N SER A 106 -8.01 -29.86 1.62
CA SER A 106 -6.99 -30.19 0.61
C SER A 106 -7.56 -30.64 -0.73
N ASP A 107 -8.82 -31.08 -0.73
CA ASP A 107 -9.48 -31.63 -1.90
C ASP A 107 -10.29 -30.55 -2.64
N LEU A 108 -10.38 -29.35 -2.07
CA LEU A 108 -11.05 -28.21 -2.68
C LEU A 108 -10.25 -27.67 -3.87
N PRO A 109 -10.94 -27.16 -4.91
CA PRO A 109 -10.28 -26.52 -6.03
C PRO A 109 -9.63 -25.19 -5.60
N LEU A 110 -8.59 -24.78 -6.34
CA LEU A 110 -7.78 -23.60 -6.05
C LEU A 110 -8.64 -22.34 -5.88
N GLU A 111 -9.62 -22.19 -6.75
CA GLU A 111 -10.55 -21.08 -6.83
C GLU A 111 -11.31 -20.88 -5.51
N ILE A 112 -11.80 -21.98 -4.95
CA ILE A 112 -12.56 -22.01 -3.71
C ILE A 112 -11.64 -21.74 -2.51
N LEU A 113 -10.42 -22.29 -2.53
CA LEU A 113 -9.41 -22.00 -1.51
C LEU A 113 -9.03 -20.51 -1.47
N LEU A 114 -8.86 -19.88 -2.64
CA LEU A 114 -8.58 -18.44 -2.74
C LEU A 114 -9.76 -17.61 -2.23
N MET A 115 -11.00 -17.98 -2.56
CA MET A 115 -12.20 -17.29 -2.06
C MET A 115 -12.33 -17.42 -0.54
N TYR A 116 -12.09 -18.61 0.02
CA TYR A 116 -12.09 -18.81 1.45
C TYR A 116 -10.99 -18.05 2.16
N THR A 117 -9.78 -17.94 1.58
CA THR A 117 -8.74 -17.07 2.14
C THR A 117 -9.25 -15.66 2.34
N ILE A 118 -9.94 -15.10 1.34
CA ILE A 118 -10.48 -13.75 1.40
C ILE A 118 -11.62 -13.65 2.42
N ALA A 119 -12.56 -14.59 2.38
CA ALA A 119 -13.71 -14.62 3.28
C ALA A 119 -13.28 -14.75 4.74
N PHE A 120 -12.39 -15.70 5.06
CA PHE A 120 -11.89 -15.91 6.41
C PHE A 120 -11.07 -14.75 6.95
N ARG A 121 -10.33 -14.02 6.10
CA ARG A 121 -9.64 -12.80 6.55
C ARG A 121 -10.64 -11.68 6.87
N SER A 122 -11.79 -11.68 6.21
CA SER A 122 -12.84 -10.67 6.41
C SER A 122 -13.66 -10.91 7.68
N LEU A 123 -13.56 -12.11 8.28
CA LEU A 123 -14.19 -12.47 9.55
C LEU A 123 -13.35 -11.95 10.74
N PRO A 124 -14.00 -11.55 11.85
CA PRO A 124 -13.29 -11.12 13.04
C PRO A 124 -12.42 -12.26 13.59
N ALA A 125 -11.18 -11.94 13.94
CA ALA A 125 -10.29 -12.90 14.56
C ALA A 125 -10.92 -13.43 15.86
N GLN A 126 -11.07 -14.75 15.99
CA GLN A 126 -11.48 -15.34 17.26
C GLN A 126 -10.35 -15.13 18.28
N VAL A 127 -10.63 -14.26 19.25
CA VAL A 127 -9.72 -13.91 20.35
C VAL A 127 -9.27 -15.20 21.07
N GLY A 128 -7.96 -15.47 21.06
CA GLY A 128 -7.36 -16.59 21.81
C GLY A 128 -6.84 -17.77 20.99
N SER A 129 -7.02 -17.80 19.66
CA SER A 129 -6.43 -18.83 18.80
C SER A 129 -4.92 -18.59 18.61
N LYS A 130 -4.08 -19.19 19.47
CA LYS A 130 -2.64 -19.32 19.22
C LYS A 130 -2.41 -20.38 18.12
N GLY A 131 -2.54 -19.98 16.86
CA GLY A 131 -2.37 -20.88 15.70
C GLY A 131 -2.57 -20.16 14.35
N CYS A 132 -2.35 -20.87 13.24
CA CYS A 132 -2.66 -20.33 11.91
C CYS A 132 -4.15 -20.01 11.80
N THR A 133 -4.47 -18.86 11.25
CA THR A 133 -5.86 -18.47 10.97
C THR A 133 -6.42 -19.35 9.84
N PRO A 134 -7.75 -19.58 9.78
CA PRO A 134 -8.38 -20.28 8.67
C PRO A 134 -8.02 -19.70 7.29
N SER A 135 -7.81 -18.38 7.21
CA SER A 135 -7.37 -17.70 5.98
C SER A 135 -5.98 -18.14 5.51
N GLU A 136 -5.03 -18.29 6.45
CA GLU A 136 -3.66 -18.75 6.20
C GLU A 136 -3.65 -20.23 5.80
N ILE A 137 -4.51 -21.06 6.42
CA ILE A 137 -4.66 -22.47 6.08
C ILE A 137 -5.16 -22.63 4.65
N CYS A 138 -6.24 -21.94 4.27
CA CYS A 138 -6.78 -22.00 2.92
C CYS A 138 -5.77 -21.51 1.89
N PHE A 139 -5.03 -20.45 2.23
CA PHE A 139 -4.04 -19.90 1.29
C PHE A 139 -2.84 -20.82 1.13
N ASN A 140 -2.38 -21.47 2.21
CA ASN A 140 -1.33 -22.48 2.13
C ASN A 140 -1.70 -23.63 1.21
N LEU A 141 -2.94 -24.13 1.31
CA LEU A 141 -3.44 -25.16 0.41
C LEU A 141 -3.51 -24.64 -1.04
N ALA A 142 -3.98 -23.41 -1.25
CA ALA A 142 -3.96 -22.77 -2.57
C ALA A 142 -2.54 -22.71 -3.17
N LEU A 143 -1.53 -22.36 -2.37
CA LEU A 143 -0.13 -22.33 -2.79
C LEU A 143 0.41 -23.74 -3.13
N GLN A 144 -0.10 -24.81 -2.51
CA GLN A 144 0.25 -26.18 -2.90
C GLN A 144 -0.30 -26.57 -4.29
N HIS A 145 -1.34 -25.89 -4.77
CA HIS A 145 -1.85 -26.06 -6.14
C HIS A 145 -1.12 -25.20 -7.18
N LEU A 146 -0.21 -24.31 -6.75
CA LEU A 146 0.47 -23.35 -7.62
C LEU A 146 1.20 -24.01 -8.81
N TRP A 147 1.78 -25.19 -8.60
CA TRP A 147 2.45 -25.93 -9.68
C TRP A 147 1.49 -26.33 -10.80
N ARG A 148 0.21 -26.61 -10.49
CA ARG A 148 -0.81 -26.92 -11.51
C ARG A 148 -1.10 -25.69 -12.36
N VAL A 149 -1.22 -24.52 -11.71
CA VAL A 149 -1.44 -23.23 -12.39
C VAL A 149 -0.35 -22.94 -13.41
N HIS A 150 0.91 -23.23 -13.09
CA HIS A 150 2.03 -23.02 -14.02
C HIS A 150 2.01 -23.94 -15.24
N LEU A 151 1.22 -25.02 -15.23
CA LEU A 151 1.04 -25.93 -16.35
C LEU A 151 -0.16 -25.58 -17.23
N GLU A 152 -1.04 -24.69 -16.75
CA GLU A 152 -2.22 -24.23 -17.49
C GLU A 152 -1.84 -23.24 -18.60
N ALA A 153 -2.79 -22.99 -19.51
CA ALA A 153 -2.65 -21.97 -20.53
C ALA A 153 -2.55 -20.56 -19.90
N ASP A 154 -1.83 -19.64 -20.56
CA ASP A 154 -1.57 -18.28 -20.03
C ASP A 154 -2.89 -17.55 -19.68
N GLU A 155 -3.97 -17.79 -20.43
CA GLU A 155 -5.29 -17.21 -20.24
C GLU A 155 -5.94 -17.57 -18.88
N ILE A 156 -5.53 -18.71 -18.29
CA ILE A 156 -5.99 -19.20 -16.98
C ILE A 156 -4.92 -18.92 -15.92
N ALA A 157 -3.65 -19.18 -16.25
CA ALA A 157 -2.55 -19.04 -15.31
C ALA A 157 -2.37 -17.60 -14.85
N VAL A 158 -2.40 -16.62 -15.78
CA VAL A 158 -2.13 -15.22 -15.47
C VAL A 158 -3.12 -14.63 -14.46
N PRO A 159 -4.45 -14.71 -14.64
CA PRO A 159 -5.40 -14.21 -13.64
C PRO A 159 -5.21 -14.84 -12.25
N CYS A 160 -5.01 -16.15 -12.18
CA CYS A 160 -4.79 -16.86 -10.91
C CYS A 160 -3.53 -16.38 -10.19
N MET A 161 -2.41 -16.22 -10.93
CA MET A 161 -1.16 -15.70 -10.38
C MET A 161 -1.29 -14.26 -9.88
N LEU A 162 -2.02 -13.41 -10.62
CA LEU A 162 -2.30 -12.04 -10.21
C LEU A 162 -3.17 -11.97 -8.95
N ILE A 163 -4.12 -12.90 -8.77
CA ILE A 163 -4.92 -13.00 -7.54
C ILE A 163 -4.05 -13.40 -6.36
N ILE A 164 -3.19 -14.39 -6.53
CA ILE A 164 -2.26 -14.82 -5.48
C ILE A 164 -1.33 -13.66 -5.09
N ALA A 165 -0.85 -12.87 -6.05
CA ALA A 165 -0.08 -11.67 -5.79
C ALA A 165 -0.88 -10.60 -5.02
N HIS A 166 -2.17 -10.37 -5.34
CA HIS A 166 -3.03 -9.49 -4.54
C HIS A 166 -3.19 -9.98 -3.11
N ILE A 167 -3.40 -11.28 -2.90
CA ILE A 167 -3.56 -11.85 -1.56
C ILE A 167 -2.27 -11.65 -0.75
N PHE A 168 -1.10 -11.94 -1.33
CA PHE A 168 0.17 -11.64 -0.66
C PHE A 168 0.27 -10.16 -0.29
N LEU A 169 -0.02 -9.24 -1.22
CA LEU A 169 0.21 -7.81 -1.03
C LEU A 169 -0.82 -7.13 -0.10
N TYR A 170 -2.10 -7.41 -0.33
CA TYR A 170 -3.23 -6.70 0.27
C TYR A 170 -3.87 -7.41 1.46
N ILE A 171 -3.69 -8.73 1.60
CA ILE A 171 -4.27 -9.51 2.71
C ILE A 171 -3.22 -9.86 3.75
N PHE A 172 -2.02 -10.23 3.31
CA PHE A 172 -0.92 -10.68 4.19
C PHE A 172 0.25 -9.69 4.30
N ALA A 173 0.24 -8.59 3.54
CA ALA A 173 1.30 -7.58 3.52
C ALA A 173 2.71 -8.17 3.29
N LYS A 174 2.83 -9.07 2.31
CA LYS A 174 4.02 -9.83 1.91
C LYS A 174 4.57 -9.39 0.54
N PRO A 175 5.24 -8.23 0.45
CA PRO A 175 5.64 -7.66 -0.83
C PRO A 175 6.68 -8.49 -1.58
N PHE A 176 7.58 -9.24 -0.92
CA PHE A 176 8.57 -10.04 -1.64
C PHE A 176 7.99 -11.32 -2.24
N TYR A 177 7.02 -11.94 -1.55
CA TYR A 177 6.28 -13.06 -2.11
C TYR A 177 5.42 -12.61 -3.29
N ALA A 178 4.71 -11.49 -3.15
CA ALA A 178 3.98 -10.87 -4.25
C ALA A 178 4.92 -10.57 -5.42
N LEU A 179 6.11 -10.02 -5.16
CA LEU A 179 7.11 -9.76 -6.20
C LEU A 179 7.53 -11.02 -6.93
N GLY A 180 7.82 -12.10 -6.21
CA GLY A 180 8.21 -13.38 -6.80
C GLY A 180 7.14 -13.91 -7.76
N MET A 181 5.86 -13.77 -7.37
CA MET A 181 4.73 -14.13 -8.24
C MET A 181 4.61 -13.22 -9.47
N LEU A 182 4.84 -11.91 -9.31
CA LEU A 182 4.80 -10.97 -10.42
C LEU A 182 5.94 -11.22 -11.42
N GLN A 183 7.14 -11.52 -10.93
CA GLN A 183 8.28 -11.86 -11.78
C GLN A 183 8.10 -13.16 -12.55
N SER A 184 7.41 -14.15 -11.96
CA SER A 184 7.15 -15.41 -12.66
C SER A 184 6.06 -15.29 -13.73
N VAL A 185 5.08 -14.40 -13.54
CA VAL A 185 3.98 -14.19 -14.49
C VAL A 185 4.31 -13.20 -15.62
N ASP A 186 5.30 -12.33 -15.44
CA ASP A 186 5.72 -11.30 -16.41
C ASP A 186 5.90 -11.83 -17.85
N PRO A 187 6.63 -12.95 -18.10
CA PRO A 187 6.77 -13.48 -19.46
C PRO A 187 5.44 -13.98 -20.07
N ALA A 188 4.48 -14.40 -19.24
CA ALA A 188 3.17 -14.87 -19.70
C ALA A 188 2.27 -13.69 -20.09
N ILE A 189 2.35 -12.58 -19.34
CA ILE A 189 1.66 -11.34 -19.69
C ILE A 189 2.17 -10.79 -21.03
N ASP A 190 3.49 -10.77 -21.22
CA ASP A 190 4.09 -10.37 -22.49
C ASP A 190 3.61 -11.21 -23.69
N ARG A 191 3.42 -12.53 -23.49
CA ARG A 191 2.89 -13.42 -24.52
C ARG A 191 1.42 -13.14 -24.82
N LEU A 192 0.60 -12.93 -23.79
CA LEU A 192 -0.82 -12.61 -23.95
C LEU A 192 -1.00 -11.28 -24.68
N SER A 193 -0.24 -10.24 -24.30
CA SER A 193 -0.30 -8.92 -24.92
C SER A 193 0.06 -8.94 -26.41
N LYS A 194 0.91 -9.88 -26.84
CA LYS A 194 1.31 -10.08 -28.25
C LYS A 194 0.36 -10.98 -29.06
N ARG A 195 -0.58 -11.67 -28.41
CA ARG A 195 -1.53 -12.63 -29.02
C ARG A 195 -2.86 -11.98 -29.49
N THR A 196 -2.87 -10.66 -29.67
CA THR A 196 -4.06 -9.78 -29.81
C THR A 196 -5.06 -10.17 -30.91
N ASP A 197 -4.73 -11.12 -31.79
CA ASP A 197 -5.58 -11.53 -32.91
C ASP A 197 -6.78 -12.44 -32.56
N ARG A 198 -6.95 -12.94 -31.32
CA ARG A 198 -7.93 -14.03 -31.04
C ARG A 198 -8.80 -13.90 -29.79
N LEU A 199 -8.59 -12.92 -28.92
CA LEU A 199 -9.38 -12.74 -27.68
C LEU A 199 -10.04 -11.36 -27.71
N PRO A 200 -11.17 -11.17 -27.01
CA PRO A 200 -11.67 -9.81 -26.79
C PRO A 200 -10.54 -8.97 -26.19
N GLU A 201 -10.27 -7.80 -26.78
CA GLU A 201 -9.13 -6.94 -26.42
C GLU A 201 -9.14 -6.51 -24.93
N ILE A 202 -10.34 -6.46 -24.34
CA ILE A 202 -10.61 -5.89 -23.02
C ILE A 202 -10.01 -6.72 -21.86
N PRO A 203 -10.18 -8.06 -21.77
CA PRO A 203 -9.52 -8.88 -20.76
C PRO A 203 -8.00 -8.75 -20.70
N VAL A 204 -7.31 -8.76 -21.84
CA VAL A 204 -5.83 -8.75 -21.87
C VAL A 204 -5.28 -7.38 -21.42
N LEU A 205 -5.91 -6.29 -21.87
CA LEU A 205 -5.56 -4.95 -21.40
C LEU A 205 -5.75 -4.80 -19.90
N LEU A 206 -6.88 -5.28 -19.36
CA LEU A 206 -7.14 -5.23 -17.93
C LEU A 206 -6.09 -6.01 -17.13
N LEU A 207 -5.73 -7.22 -17.55
CA LEU A 207 -4.69 -8.02 -16.88
C LEU A 207 -3.34 -7.29 -16.86
N SER A 208 -2.98 -6.63 -17.96
CA SER A 208 -1.76 -5.84 -18.06
C SER A 208 -1.79 -4.62 -17.13
N GLN A 209 -2.93 -3.92 -17.06
CA GLN A 209 -3.12 -2.77 -16.18
C GLN A 209 -3.10 -3.17 -14.69
N VAL A 210 -3.72 -4.31 -14.35
CA VAL A 210 -3.70 -4.89 -13.00
C VAL A 210 -2.27 -5.29 -12.61
N PHE A 211 -1.56 -5.99 -13.49
CA PHE A 211 -0.16 -6.34 -13.28
C PHE A 211 0.71 -5.12 -13.05
N TYR A 212 0.55 -4.09 -13.89
CA TYR A 212 1.26 -2.82 -13.73
C TYR A 212 1.01 -2.18 -12.37
N MET A 213 -0.24 -2.12 -11.91
CA MET A 213 -0.54 -1.56 -10.59
C MET A 213 0.13 -2.36 -9.47
N LEU A 214 0.01 -3.69 -9.48
CA LEU A 214 0.63 -4.55 -8.47
C LEU A 214 2.15 -4.43 -8.46
N GLN A 215 2.78 -4.48 -9.64
CA GLN A 215 4.23 -4.34 -9.78
C GLN A 215 4.68 -2.99 -9.23
N SER A 216 3.94 -1.93 -9.54
CA SER A 216 4.24 -0.58 -9.05
C SER A 216 4.03 -0.46 -7.53
N ASP A 217 3.04 -1.15 -6.95
CA ASP A 217 2.80 -1.17 -5.50
C ASP A 217 3.91 -1.91 -4.72
N VAL A 218 4.64 -2.80 -5.38
CA VAL A 218 5.76 -3.55 -4.80
C VAL A 218 7.12 -2.93 -5.11
N GLN A 219 7.30 -2.38 -6.33
CA GLN A 219 8.57 -1.87 -6.84
C GLN A 219 8.52 -0.37 -7.20
N SER A 220 9.70 0.26 -7.23
CA SER A 220 9.92 1.58 -7.87
C SER A 220 9.72 1.51 -9.40
N PRO A 221 9.49 2.65 -10.08
CA PRO A 221 8.60 2.71 -11.24
C PRO A 221 9.08 1.90 -12.44
N SER A 222 8.19 1.06 -12.95
CA SER A 222 8.20 0.55 -14.33
C SER A 222 7.48 1.58 -15.21
N LEU A 223 8.04 1.92 -16.37
CA LEU A 223 7.39 2.84 -17.33
C LEU A 223 6.30 2.10 -18.10
N MET A 224 5.03 2.38 -17.82
CA MET A 224 3.99 2.24 -18.84
C MET A 224 4.14 3.42 -19.81
N HIS A 225 4.19 3.14 -21.10
CA HIS A 225 4.18 4.19 -22.11
C HIS A 225 2.79 4.86 -22.11
N ASP A 226 2.77 6.12 -21.66
CA ASP A 226 1.70 7.10 -21.85
C ASP A 226 0.30 6.71 -21.33
N GLY A 227 0.18 6.54 -20.02
CA GLY A 227 -1.11 6.53 -19.33
C GLY A 227 -1.52 7.94 -18.94
N ARG A 228 -2.07 8.73 -19.88
CA ARG A 228 -2.77 9.98 -19.55
C ARG A 228 -3.89 9.69 -18.54
N LEU A 229 -4.11 10.63 -17.62
CA LEU A 229 -5.22 10.64 -16.67
C LEU A 229 -6.57 10.83 -17.40
N GLU A 230 -6.98 9.89 -18.24
CA GLU A 230 -8.27 9.96 -18.91
C GLU A 230 -9.32 9.17 -18.13
N ALA A 231 -10.29 9.89 -17.56
CA ALA A 231 -11.50 9.30 -17.03
C ALA A 231 -12.41 8.91 -18.21
N GLY A 232 -12.51 7.61 -18.49
CA GLY A 232 -13.38 7.11 -19.56
C GLY A 232 -14.86 7.38 -19.26
N SER A 233 -15.58 8.02 -20.19
CA SER A 233 -17.02 8.23 -20.10
C SER A 233 -17.78 6.97 -20.55
N GLY A 234 -18.77 6.53 -19.75
CA GLY A 234 -19.74 5.49 -20.15
C GLY A 234 -19.53 4.07 -19.62
N GLN A 235 -18.67 3.84 -18.61
CA GLN A 235 -18.40 2.51 -18.06
C GLN A 235 -18.95 2.34 -16.63
N SER A 236 -19.07 1.09 -16.15
CA SER A 236 -19.50 0.75 -14.78
C SER A 236 -18.74 1.58 -13.72
N PRO A 237 -19.37 1.98 -12.59
CA PRO A 237 -18.72 2.75 -11.53
C PRO A 237 -17.36 2.18 -11.08
N ASP A 238 -17.24 0.85 -11.04
CA ASP A 238 -15.99 0.17 -10.68
C ASP A 238 -14.87 0.40 -11.70
N TYR A 239 -15.19 0.49 -12.99
CA TYR A 239 -14.19 0.83 -14.01
C TYR A 239 -13.73 2.29 -13.87
N TYR A 240 -14.62 3.20 -13.50
CA TYR A 240 -14.24 4.57 -13.19
C TYR A 240 -13.24 4.61 -12.04
N TYR A 241 -13.52 3.94 -10.92
CA TYR A 241 -12.57 3.84 -9.81
C TYR A 241 -11.26 3.19 -10.24
N PHE A 242 -11.31 2.13 -11.03
CA PHE A 242 -10.12 1.45 -11.53
C PHE A 242 -9.23 2.37 -12.36
N SER A 243 -9.81 3.03 -13.37
CA SER A 243 -9.08 3.96 -14.25
C SER A 243 -8.53 5.17 -13.49
N ALA A 244 -9.30 5.72 -12.56
CA ALA A 244 -8.86 6.80 -11.69
C ALA A 244 -7.65 6.41 -10.83
N ASN A 245 -7.67 5.20 -10.24
CA ASN A 245 -6.55 4.68 -9.45
C ASN A 245 -5.32 4.34 -10.31
N LEU A 246 -5.52 3.76 -11.49
CA LEU A 246 -4.46 3.49 -12.47
C LEU A 246 -3.77 4.79 -12.90
N GLY A 247 -4.56 5.82 -13.16
CA GLY A 247 -4.09 7.15 -13.50
C GLY A 247 -3.20 7.76 -12.41
N LEU A 248 -3.69 7.81 -11.17
CA LEU A 248 -2.88 8.28 -10.03
C LEU A 248 -1.61 7.45 -9.85
N ARG A 249 -1.67 6.14 -10.10
CA ARG A 249 -0.48 5.28 -10.04
C ARG A 249 0.55 5.62 -11.11
N SER A 250 0.09 5.88 -12.33
CA SER A 250 0.94 6.41 -13.42
C SER A 250 1.60 7.73 -13.03
N CYS A 251 0.82 8.66 -12.45
CA CYS A 251 1.35 9.92 -11.96
C CYS A 251 2.41 9.73 -10.86
N LEU A 252 2.15 8.89 -9.87
CA LEU A 252 3.11 8.56 -8.81
C LEU A 252 4.40 7.95 -9.38
N ASN A 253 4.29 7.03 -10.32
CA ASN A 253 5.46 6.43 -10.97
C ASN A 253 6.29 7.47 -11.71
N ARG A 254 5.66 8.44 -12.38
CA ARG A 254 6.35 9.56 -13.01
C ARG A 254 7.06 10.46 -11.99
N ILE A 255 6.45 10.73 -10.84
CA ILE A 255 7.08 11.46 -9.73
C ILE A 255 8.32 10.71 -9.26
N LEU A 256 8.18 9.43 -8.93
CA LEU A 256 9.28 8.58 -8.47
C LEU A 256 10.40 8.50 -9.51
N GLY A 257 10.06 8.36 -10.79
CA GLY A 257 11.02 8.22 -11.89
C GLY A 257 11.74 9.51 -12.27
N ARG A 258 11.13 10.67 -12.01
CA ARG A 258 11.74 11.99 -12.27
C ARG A 258 12.51 12.53 -11.07
N MET A 259 12.05 12.25 -9.84
CA MET A 259 12.52 12.94 -8.62
C MET A 259 13.28 12.04 -7.65
N PHE A 260 13.05 10.73 -7.68
CA PHE A 260 13.67 9.77 -6.75
C PHE A 260 14.67 8.86 -7.47
N ILE A 261 15.50 9.48 -8.33
CA ILE A 261 16.65 8.84 -8.96
C ILE A 261 17.94 9.22 -8.24
N THR A 262 18.98 8.41 -8.40
CA THR A 262 20.26 8.60 -7.68
C THR A 262 20.86 9.99 -7.91
N ASP A 263 20.72 10.54 -9.12
CA ASP A 263 21.26 11.85 -9.49
C ASP A 263 20.48 13.03 -8.87
N GLN A 264 19.28 12.78 -8.33
CA GLN A 264 18.45 13.81 -7.67
C GLN A 264 18.35 13.63 -6.15
N ALA A 265 19.18 12.76 -5.57
CA ALA A 265 19.18 12.50 -4.12
C ALA A 265 19.48 13.74 -3.25
N TYR A 266 20.06 14.81 -3.82
CA TYR A 266 20.35 16.08 -3.14
C TYR A 266 19.84 17.27 -3.95
N CYS A 267 18.69 17.11 -4.63
CA CYS A 267 18.13 18.17 -5.44
C CYS A 267 17.76 19.39 -4.57
N GLN A 268 18.15 20.57 -5.04
CA GLN A 268 17.68 21.81 -4.45
C GLN A 268 16.26 22.10 -4.97
N PRO A 269 15.46 22.91 -4.26
CA PRO A 269 14.11 23.23 -4.70
C PRO A 269 14.05 23.74 -6.16
N ARG A 270 15.04 24.53 -6.59
CA ARG A 270 15.11 25.03 -7.98
C ARG A 270 15.21 23.92 -9.04
N ASP A 271 15.76 22.75 -8.69
CA ASP A 271 15.98 21.65 -9.62
C ASP A 271 14.68 20.86 -9.86
N VAL A 272 13.76 20.86 -8.87
CA VAL A 272 12.48 20.14 -8.93
C VAL A 272 11.27 21.05 -9.14
N GLY A 273 11.40 22.36 -8.96
CA GLY A 273 10.32 23.33 -9.09
C GLY A 273 9.48 23.24 -10.39
N PRO A 274 10.11 23.09 -11.58
CA PRO A 274 9.36 22.90 -12.82
C PRO A 274 8.52 21.61 -12.83
N VAL A 275 9.09 20.50 -12.32
CA VAL A 275 8.42 19.19 -12.22
C VAL A 275 7.23 19.28 -11.27
N ILE A 276 7.41 19.92 -10.11
CA ILE A 276 6.35 20.15 -9.13
C ILE A 276 5.21 20.96 -9.75
N THR A 277 5.54 22.05 -10.44
CA THR A 277 4.53 22.93 -11.06
C THR A 277 3.72 22.18 -12.11
N GLU A 278 4.39 21.46 -13.01
CA GLU A 278 3.76 20.66 -14.08
C GLU A 278 2.81 19.61 -13.50
N ILE A 279 3.30 18.78 -12.59
CA ILE A 279 2.53 17.66 -12.04
C ILE A 279 1.42 18.14 -11.10
N SER A 280 1.64 19.21 -10.31
CA SER A 280 0.59 19.77 -9.45
C SER A 280 -0.60 20.31 -10.26
N LEU A 281 -0.34 20.95 -11.41
CA LEU A 281 -1.42 21.41 -12.30
C LEU A 281 -2.21 20.24 -12.87
N GLU A 282 -1.53 19.16 -13.26
CA GLU A 282 -2.18 17.95 -13.77
C GLU A 282 -3.04 17.26 -12.69
N ILE A 283 -2.51 17.10 -11.48
CA ILE A 283 -3.24 16.50 -10.35
C ILE A 283 -4.45 17.36 -9.94
N GLU A 284 -4.31 18.68 -9.92
CA GLU A 284 -5.42 19.60 -9.62
C GLU A 284 -6.51 19.52 -10.70
N SER A 285 -6.11 19.53 -11.97
CA SER A 285 -7.04 19.37 -13.10
C SER A 285 -7.78 18.04 -13.03
N TRP A 286 -7.07 16.96 -12.72
CA TRP A 286 -7.66 15.64 -12.54
C TRP A 286 -8.66 15.61 -11.39
N TYR A 287 -8.31 16.17 -10.22
CA TYR A 287 -9.21 16.20 -9.07
C TYR A 287 -10.50 16.98 -9.38
N ARG A 288 -10.38 18.13 -10.07
CA ARG A 288 -11.54 18.94 -10.49
C ARG A 288 -12.41 18.24 -11.53
N SER A 289 -11.84 17.31 -12.29
CA SER A 289 -12.59 16.51 -13.27
C SER A 289 -13.42 15.39 -12.64
N LEU A 290 -13.18 15.07 -11.36
CA LEU A 290 -13.95 14.04 -10.65
C LEU A 290 -15.41 14.47 -10.45
N PRO A 291 -16.38 13.56 -10.65
CA PRO A 291 -17.75 13.69 -10.15
C PRO A 291 -17.79 14.12 -8.68
N LEU A 292 -18.78 14.94 -8.32
CA LEU A 292 -18.88 15.54 -6.98
C LEU A 292 -18.98 14.49 -5.86
N ASP A 293 -19.61 13.35 -6.13
CA ASP A 293 -19.74 12.21 -5.22
C ASP A 293 -18.41 11.45 -5.01
N LEU A 294 -17.43 11.65 -5.89
CA LEU A 294 -16.09 11.06 -5.82
C LEU A 294 -15.04 12.03 -5.29
N GLN A 295 -15.40 13.31 -5.09
CA GLN A 295 -14.53 14.28 -4.46
C GLN A 295 -14.39 14.00 -2.95
N TYR A 296 -13.27 14.40 -2.37
CA TYR A 296 -12.93 14.13 -0.97
C TYR A 296 -12.17 15.31 -0.37
N VAL A 297 -12.18 15.40 0.96
CA VAL A 297 -11.56 16.52 1.67
C VAL A 297 -10.04 16.52 1.44
N ARG A 298 -9.47 17.70 1.14
CA ARG A 298 -8.05 17.87 0.79
C ARG A 298 -7.23 18.67 1.80
N ASP A 299 -7.81 19.03 2.94
CA ASP A 299 -7.15 19.72 4.04
C ASP A 299 -7.48 19.06 5.38
N ALA A 300 -6.48 18.91 6.25
CA ALA A 300 -6.62 18.14 7.49
C ALA A 300 -7.65 18.76 8.44
N ARG A 301 -7.76 20.10 8.45
CA ARG A 301 -8.70 20.83 9.30
C ARG A 301 -10.15 20.50 8.95
N SER A 302 -10.54 20.62 7.68
CA SER A 302 -11.89 20.27 7.25
C SER A 302 -12.16 18.79 7.42
N PHE A 303 -11.14 17.94 7.24
CA PHE A 303 -11.28 16.49 7.46
C PHE A 303 -11.67 16.19 8.91
N ARG A 304 -10.96 16.76 9.88
CA ARG A 304 -11.27 16.61 11.30
C ARG A 304 -12.64 17.17 11.66
N LEU A 305 -13.03 18.31 11.08
CA LEU A 305 -14.34 18.93 11.34
C LEU A 305 -15.51 18.11 10.79
N LEU A 306 -15.37 17.60 9.56
CA LEU A 306 -16.45 16.87 8.88
C LEU A 306 -16.51 15.40 9.28
N THR A 307 -15.38 14.82 9.73
CA THR A 307 -15.24 13.40 10.11
C THR A 307 -15.96 12.49 9.10
N PRO A 308 -15.62 12.58 7.80
CA PRO A 308 -16.46 12.02 6.74
C PRO A 308 -16.55 10.49 6.85
N ALA A 309 -17.69 9.94 6.44
CA ALA A 309 -17.81 8.51 6.12
C ALA A 309 -16.97 8.23 4.86
N ILE A 310 -16.04 7.27 4.92
CA ILE A 310 -15.11 6.97 3.82
C ILE A 310 -15.26 5.50 3.43
N SER A 311 -15.89 5.29 2.28
CA SER A 311 -15.94 3.96 1.65
C SER A 311 -14.53 3.47 1.28
N THR A 312 -14.34 2.16 1.17
CA THR A 312 -13.06 1.56 0.74
C THR A 312 -12.56 2.14 -0.58
N ARG A 313 -13.47 2.38 -1.54
CA ARG A 313 -13.13 2.97 -2.85
C ARG A 313 -12.64 4.40 -2.73
N GLN A 314 -13.30 5.21 -1.90
CA GLN A 314 -12.91 6.59 -1.66
C GLN A 314 -11.60 6.66 -0.87
N LYS A 315 -11.38 5.74 0.08
CA LYS A 315 -10.11 5.56 0.80
C LYS A 315 -8.96 5.30 -0.18
N GLU A 316 -9.11 4.31 -1.06
CA GLU A 316 -8.07 3.98 -2.04
C GLU A 316 -7.72 5.20 -2.93
N LEU A 317 -8.75 5.88 -3.42
CA LEU A 317 -8.58 7.02 -4.31
C LEU A 317 -7.91 8.21 -3.60
N SER A 318 -8.37 8.56 -2.40
CA SER A 318 -7.80 9.68 -1.64
C SER A 318 -6.36 9.39 -1.20
N LEU A 319 -6.06 8.16 -0.75
CA LEU A 319 -4.70 7.79 -0.36
C LEU A 319 -3.73 7.86 -1.53
N ARG A 320 -4.10 7.38 -2.73
CA ARG A 320 -3.23 7.49 -3.91
C ARG A 320 -3.00 8.94 -4.33
N TYR A 321 -4.01 9.80 -4.20
CA TYR A 321 -3.87 11.23 -4.47
C TYR A 321 -2.93 11.92 -3.47
N HIS A 322 -3.17 11.71 -2.17
CA HIS A 322 -2.33 12.28 -1.12
C HIS A 322 -0.91 11.74 -1.20
N ALA A 323 -0.72 10.47 -1.59
CA ALA A 323 0.59 9.91 -1.88
C ALA A 323 1.30 10.68 -3.02
N CYS A 324 0.60 10.99 -4.12
CA CYS A 324 1.18 11.79 -5.20
C CYS A 324 1.65 13.17 -4.70
N ILE A 325 0.80 13.91 -3.99
CA ILE A 325 1.16 15.23 -3.45
C ILE A 325 2.29 15.12 -2.41
N PHE A 326 2.24 14.11 -1.54
CA PHE A 326 3.27 13.83 -0.55
C PHE A 326 4.63 13.60 -1.20
N PHE A 327 4.73 12.63 -2.11
CA PHE A 327 6.01 12.32 -2.77
C PHE A 327 6.49 13.44 -3.69
N LEU A 328 5.59 14.18 -4.34
CA LEU A 328 5.95 15.31 -5.20
C LEU A 328 6.65 16.42 -4.43
N ASN A 329 6.17 16.73 -3.22
CA ASN A 329 6.66 17.86 -2.44
C ASN A 329 7.73 17.48 -1.41
N ARG A 330 7.89 16.19 -1.11
CA ARG A 330 8.84 15.69 -0.11
C ARG A 330 10.29 16.14 -0.34
N PRO A 331 10.85 16.18 -1.56
CA PRO A 331 12.24 16.62 -1.74
C PRO A 331 12.47 18.08 -1.30
N VAL A 332 11.48 18.95 -1.51
CA VAL A 332 11.54 20.35 -1.08
C VAL A 332 11.51 20.44 0.45
N LEU A 333 10.60 19.71 1.09
CA LEU A 333 10.53 19.66 2.55
C LEU A 333 11.83 19.10 3.14
N TYR A 334 12.36 18.03 2.55
CA TYR A 334 13.63 17.43 2.96
C TYR A 334 14.77 18.45 2.93
N PHE A 335 14.94 19.16 1.81
CA PHE A 335 15.93 20.22 1.70
C PHE A 335 15.78 21.26 2.81
N VAL A 336 14.56 21.75 3.06
CA VAL A 336 14.33 22.79 4.08
C VAL A 336 14.65 22.30 5.49
N LEU A 337 14.29 21.05 5.83
CA LEU A 337 14.56 20.47 7.15
C LEU A 337 16.04 20.20 7.41
N TYR A 338 16.84 19.92 6.37
CA TYR A 338 18.21 19.44 6.52
C TYR A 338 19.29 20.32 5.88
N GLN A 339 18.94 21.45 5.26
CA GLN A 339 19.89 22.37 4.63
C GLN A 339 21.05 22.77 5.55
N ASP A 340 20.81 23.01 6.85
CA ASP A 340 21.87 23.36 7.80
C ASP A 340 22.89 22.23 7.98
N LEU A 341 22.43 20.97 8.03
CA LEU A 341 23.30 19.80 8.10
C LEU A 341 24.07 19.59 6.80
N GLU A 342 23.44 19.85 5.65
CA GLU A 342 24.09 19.77 4.34
C GLU A 342 25.18 20.85 4.19
N HIS A 343 24.92 22.07 4.67
CA HIS A 343 25.87 23.18 4.64
C HIS A 343 27.05 22.93 5.57
N LEU A 344 26.81 22.41 6.78
CA LEU A 344 27.87 22.02 7.73
C LEU A 344 28.76 20.88 7.21
N ALA A 345 28.23 19.99 6.36
CA ALA A 345 29.01 18.93 5.74
C ALA A 345 29.89 19.42 4.56
N THR A 346 29.62 20.61 4.02
CA THR A 346 30.24 21.14 2.79
C THR A 346 31.07 22.42 2.98
N THR A 347 31.06 23.07 4.16
CA THR A 347 31.86 24.30 4.43
C THR A 347 32.80 24.16 5.66
N PRO A 348 33.98 24.84 5.69
CA PRO A 348 34.85 24.86 6.87
C PRO A 348 34.22 25.65 8.03
N PRO A 349 34.65 25.39 9.29
CA PRO A 349 34.02 25.95 10.48
C PRO A 349 34.29 27.47 10.58
N GLY A 350 33.27 28.30 10.36
CA GLY A 350 33.39 29.75 10.52
C GLY A 350 32.15 30.59 10.17
N GLY A 351 31.15 30.06 9.49
CA GLY A 351 29.91 30.77 9.19
C GLY A 351 28.78 30.37 10.13
N VAL A 352 28.30 31.29 10.97
CA VAL A 352 27.09 31.10 11.77
C VAL A 352 25.89 31.02 10.82
N SER A 353 25.37 29.81 10.56
CA SER A 353 24.12 29.61 9.82
C SER A 353 22.95 29.95 10.75
N ALA A 354 22.58 31.23 10.77
CA ALA A 354 21.36 31.69 11.39
C ALA A 354 20.39 32.11 10.28
N VAL A 355 19.23 31.45 10.31
CA VAL A 355 17.95 31.79 9.67
C VAL A 355 17.75 31.34 8.22
N ALA A 356 17.55 30.02 8.08
CA ALA A 356 17.23 29.36 6.83
C ALA A 356 15.77 29.63 6.33
N GLU A 357 14.88 30.16 7.17
CA GLU A 357 13.47 30.41 6.82
C GLU A 357 13.14 31.82 6.33
N GLN A 358 13.89 32.84 6.76
CA GLN A 358 13.54 34.25 6.49
C GLN A 358 13.62 34.63 5.00
N HIS A 359 14.13 33.76 4.14
CA HIS A 359 14.27 33.98 2.70
C HIS A 359 13.65 32.86 1.83
N LEU A 360 12.83 31.98 2.40
CA LEU A 360 12.17 30.93 1.60
C LEU A 360 11.18 31.55 0.61
N LYS A 361 11.30 31.17 -0.66
CA LYS A 361 10.38 31.62 -1.71
C LYS A 361 8.95 31.15 -1.37
N PRO A 362 7.89 31.92 -1.67
CA PRO A 362 6.51 31.56 -1.32
C PRO A 362 6.08 30.16 -1.79
N TRP A 363 6.53 29.75 -2.98
CA TRP A 363 6.19 28.43 -3.53
C TRP A 363 6.89 27.27 -2.79
N VAL A 364 8.07 27.49 -2.19
CA VAL A 364 8.78 26.50 -1.37
C VAL A 364 8.00 26.25 -0.08
N PHE A 365 7.52 27.33 0.55
CA PHE A 365 6.65 27.24 1.72
C PHE A 365 5.34 26.49 1.43
N ALA A 366 4.70 26.79 0.29
CA ALA A 366 3.51 26.08 -0.16
C ALA A 366 3.79 24.58 -0.38
N SER A 367 4.91 24.24 -1.03
CA SER A 367 5.32 22.85 -1.23
C SER A 367 5.53 22.11 0.10
N CYS A 368 6.23 22.71 1.06
CA CYS A 368 6.40 22.13 2.40
C CYS A 368 5.05 21.88 3.08
N ARG A 369 4.14 22.87 3.05
CA ARG A 369 2.79 22.74 3.60
C ARG A 369 2.03 21.58 2.95
N ASP A 370 2.04 21.50 1.62
CA ASP A 370 1.26 20.51 0.88
C ASP A 370 1.79 19.08 1.16
N CYS A 371 3.11 18.93 1.40
CA CYS A 371 3.71 17.67 1.85
C CYS A 371 3.21 17.28 3.27
N ILE A 372 3.23 18.23 4.21
CA ILE A 372 2.84 18.00 5.60
C ILE A 372 1.34 17.68 5.70
N GLU A 373 0.50 18.49 5.05
CA GLU A 373 -0.95 18.28 5.01
C GLU A 373 -1.31 16.93 4.39
N SER A 374 -0.61 16.51 3.33
CA SER A 374 -0.82 15.19 2.74
C SER A 374 -0.44 14.06 3.69
N ALA A 375 0.65 14.19 4.46
CA ALA A 375 1.03 13.22 5.49
C ALA A 375 -0.04 13.10 6.59
N LYS A 376 -0.60 14.24 7.04
CA LYS A 376 -1.70 14.26 8.00
C LYS A 376 -2.95 13.56 7.43
N LEU A 377 -3.33 13.88 6.19
CA LEU A 377 -4.52 13.34 5.54
C LEU A 377 -4.42 11.83 5.28
N ILE A 378 -3.23 11.32 4.98
CA ILE A 378 -2.97 9.88 4.89
C ILE A 378 -3.32 9.18 6.22
N ILE A 379 -2.76 9.68 7.33
CA ILE A 379 -2.98 9.10 8.67
C ILE A 379 -4.47 9.21 9.05
N LEU A 380 -5.06 10.39 8.90
CA LEU A 380 -6.46 10.63 9.24
C LEU A 380 -7.41 9.76 8.42
N THR A 381 -7.15 9.58 7.12
CA THR A 381 -7.95 8.71 6.24
C THR A 381 -7.91 7.26 6.70
N LEU A 382 -6.70 6.74 7.01
CA LEU A 382 -6.53 5.37 7.46
C LEU A 382 -7.16 5.13 8.84
N ALA A 383 -6.92 6.04 9.79
CA ALA A 383 -7.50 5.97 11.12
C ALA A 383 -9.04 6.03 11.07
N GLN A 384 -9.60 6.92 10.26
CA GLN A 384 -11.04 7.08 10.12
C GLN A 384 -11.68 5.84 9.49
N HIS A 385 -11.06 5.29 8.44
CA HIS A 385 -11.55 4.07 7.81
C HIS A 385 -11.52 2.88 8.78
N GLN A 386 -10.43 2.73 9.56
CA GLN A 386 -10.33 1.68 10.56
C GLN A 386 -11.42 1.78 11.66
N ARG A 387 -11.80 2.99 12.06
CA ARG A 387 -12.89 3.22 13.03
C ARG A 387 -14.28 2.92 12.48
N GLN A 388 -14.49 3.09 11.18
CA GLN A 388 -15.79 2.90 10.53
C GLN A 388 -16.12 1.45 10.20
N VAL A 389 -15.08 0.65 9.96
CA VAL A 389 -15.26 -0.76 9.65
C VAL A 389 -15.72 -1.48 10.93
N PRO A 390 -16.96 -2.02 11.02
CA PRO A 390 -17.59 -2.45 12.27
C PRO A 390 -16.96 -3.69 12.93
N MET A 391 -15.90 -4.25 12.36
CA MET A 391 -15.28 -5.49 12.77
C MET A 391 -13.76 -5.33 12.76
N PRO A 392 -13.01 -5.99 13.65
CA PRO A 392 -11.55 -6.07 13.56
C PRO A 392 -11.19 -6.89 12.32
N ARG A 393 -11.27 -6.26 11.15
CA ARG A 393 -10.89 -6.83 9.85
C ARG A 393 -9.37 -6.78 9.70
N ALA A 394 -8.89 -7.50 8.69
CA ALA A 394 -7.51 -7.51 8.21
C ALA A 394 -6.80 -6.17 8.48
N GLY A 395 -5.64 -6.22 9.14
CA GLY A 395 -4.81 -5.04 9.38
C GLY A 395 -4.44 -4.29 8.09
N PRO A 396 -3.76 -3.13 8.20
CA PRO A 396 -3.35 -2.32 7.07
C PRO A 396 -2.59 -3.19 6.07
N ASN A 397 -2.91 -3.03 4.80
CA ASN A 397 -2.19 -3.70 3.73
C ASN A 397 -0.78 -3.11 3.57
N TRP A 398 0.05 -3.71 2.72
CA TRP A 398 1.41 -3.23 2.47
C TRP A 398 1.48 -1.75 2.06
N CYS A 399 0.60 -1.28 1.18
CA CYS A 399 0.59 0.11 0.73
C CYS A 399 0.22 1.06 1.88
N ASP A 400 -0.78 0.70 2.69
CA ASP A 400 -1.19 1.45 3.87
C ASP A 400 0.00 1.56 4.86
N ILE A 401 0.72 0.46 5.12
CA ILE A 401 1.91 0.44 5.99
C ILE A 401 3.01 1.37 5.45
N GLN A 402 3.32 1.30 4.16
CA GLN A 402 4.33 2.16 3.54
C GLN A 402 4.01 3.65 3.72
N LEU A 403 2.75 4.02 3.49
CA LEU A 403 2.28 5.40 3.63
C LEU A 403 2.26 5.86 5.09
N LEU A 404 1.87 4.99 6.04
CA LEU A 404 1.91 5.29 7.47
C LEU A 404 3.35 5.53 7.96
N VAL A 405 4.27 4.62 7.64
CA VAL A 405 5.68 4.74 8.03
C VAL A 405 6.31 5.99 7.41
N GLY A 406 6.03 6.25 6.12
CA GLY A 406 6.52 7.45 5.43
C GLY A 406 5.98 8.75 6.04
N SER A 407 4.69 8.80 6.35
CA SER A 407 4.03 9.96 6.98
C SER A 407 4.54 10.19 8.40
N TYR A 408 4.69 9.12 9.18
CA TYR A 408 5.24 9.15 10.54
C TYR A 408 6.64 9.77 10.55
N ALA A 409 7.54 9.27 9.69
CA ALA A 409 8.91 9.75 9.62
C ALA A 409 8.97 11.24 9.24
N VAL A 410 8.15 11.70 8.29
CA VAL A 410 8.10 13.11 7.88
C VAL A 410 7.57 13.99 9.00
N LEU A 411 6.44 13.63 9.63
CA LEU A 411 5.86 14.44 10.70
C LEU A 411 6.76 14.49 11.93
N LEU A 412 7.42 13.39 12.29
CA LEU A 412 8.41 13.36 13.36
C LEU A 412 9.60 14.27 13.03
N SER A 413 10.09 14.26 11.78
CA SER A 413 11.18 15.15 11.35
C SER A 413 10.78 16.64 11.42
N VAL A 414 9.54 16.97 11.07
CA VAL A 414 9.00 18.33 11.20
C VAL A 414 8.88 18.75 12.66
N GLN A 415 8.33 17.87 13.52
CA GLN A 415 8.17 18.13 14.95
C GLN A 415 9.50 18.38 15.65
N THR A 416 10.56 17.70 15.20
CA THR A 416 11.89 17.71 15.82
C THR A 416 12.83 18.75 15.23
N ALA A 417 12.43 19.50 14.20
CA ALA A 417 13.26 20.52 13.55
C ALA A 417 13.12 21.89 14.26
N PRO A 418 14.07 22.31 15.12
CA PRO A 418 13.96 23.55 15.89
C PRO A 418 14.04 24.81 15.00
N SER A 419 14.67 24.72 13.84
CA SER A 419 14.81 25.79 12.85
C SER A 419 13.62 25.92 11.88
N PHE A 420 12.66 24.99 11.94
CA PHE A 420 11.49 24.98 11.06
C PHE A 420 10.29 25.71 11.69
N SER A 421 9.49 26.35 10.83
CA SER A 421 8.51 27.37 11.15
C SER A 421 7.45 26.84 12.13
N ALA A 422 7.28 27.58 13.24
CA ALA A 422 6.34 27.24 14.31
C ALA A 422 4.91 26.92 13.81
N PRO A 423 4.33 27.64 12.83
CA PRO A 423 3.07 27.27 12.18
C PRO A 423 2.94 25.83 11.67
N PHE A 424 4.05 25.18 11.27
CA PHE A 424 4.03 23.80 10.81
C PHE A 424 4.30 22.77 11.91
N ARG A 425 4.83 23.21 13.05
CA ARG A 425 5.21 22.37 14.19
C ARG A 425 4.16 22.41 15.29
N ASP A 426 2.89 22.22 14.95
CA ASP A 426 1.89 21.97 15.99
C ASP A 426 2.22 20.64 16.67
N VAL A 427 2.98 20.71 17.76
CA VAL A 427 3.56 19.57 18.47
C VAL A 427 2.45 18.67 19.03
N ALA A 428 1.34 19.27 19.47
CA ALA A 428 0.20 18.54 19.99
C ALA A 428 -0.51 17.80 18.85
N GLU A 429 -0.83 18.52 17.76
CA GLU A 429 -1.50 17.93 16.61
C GLU A 429 -0.68 16.78 15.98
N ILE A 430 0.63 16.98 15.81
CA ILE A 430 1.53 15.95 15.28
C ILE A 430 1.64 14.79 16.26
N GLY A 431 1.76 15.05 17.57
CA GLY A 431 1.81 14.01 18.59
C GLY A 431 0.62 13.05 18.51
N GLU A 432 -0.60 13.59 18.43
CA GLU A 432 -1.83 12.81 18.27
C GLU A 432 -1.80 11.92 17.01
N LEU A 433 -1.29 12.45 15.89
CA LEU A 433 -1.19 11.71 14.63
C LEU A 433 -0.16 10.58 14.71
N LEU A 434 0.97 10.81 15.37
CA LEU A 434 1.96 9.76 15.59
C LEU A 434 1.41 8.65 16.49
N ASP A 435 0.65 9.01 17.54
CA ASP A 435 -0.03 8.05 18.42
C ASP A 435 -1.05 7.21 17.64
N MET A 436 -1.82 7.82 16.74
CA MET A 436 -2.74 7.11 15.85
C MET A 436 -2.01 6.09 14.97
N VAL A 437 -0.85 6.42 14.41
CA VAL A 437 -0.07 5.47 13.60
C VAL A 437 0.41 4.29 14.45
N GLU A 438 0.91 4.57 15.66
CA GLU A 438 1.36 3.52 16.58
C GLU A 438 0.22 2.59 16.97
N GLU A 439 -0.98 3.14 17.25
CA GLU A 439 -2.19 2.37 17.54
C GLU A 439 -2.57 1.47 16.35
N ILE A 440 -2.62 2.02 15.14
CA ILE A 440 -2.94 1.28 13.90
C ILE A 440 -1.97 0.12 13.69
N LEU A 441 -0.66 0.36 13.82
CA LEU A 441 0.36 -0.68 13.62
C LEU A 441 0.36 -1.72 14.75
N SER A 442 0.09 -1.29 15.99
CA SER A 442 0.06 -2.18 17.17
C SER A 442 -1.00 -3.26 17.05
N GLY A 443 -2.18 -2.93 16.49
CA GLY A 443 -3.31 -3.86 16.30
C GLY A 443 -3.04 -5.01 15.33
N VAL A 444 -1.87 -5.05 14.69
CA VAL A 444 -1.50 -5.96 13.60
C VAL A 444 -0.28 -6.81 13.97
N THR A 445 0.36 -6.50 15.10
CA THR A 445 1.63 -7.09 15.53
C THR A 445 1.54 -8.60 15.78
N GLU A 446 0.38 -9.11 16.17
CA GLU A 446 0.14 -10.57 16.27
C GLU A 446 0.24 -11.26 14.89
N THR A 447 0.01 -10.52 13.80
CA THR A 447 -0.03 -11.04 12.44
C THR A 447 1.25 -10.85 11.61
N SER A 448 2.22 -10.05 12.07
CA SER A 448 3.50 -9.89 11.37
C SER A 448 4.63 -9.42 12.27
N GLN A 449 5.67 -10.25 12.39
CA GLN A 449 6.91 -9.90 13.11
C GLN A 449 7.64 -8.71 12.47
N GLY A 450 7.53 -8.54 11.15
CA GLY A 450 8.11 -7.40 10.44
C GLY A 450 7.45 -6.07 10.81
N ILE A 451 6.13 -6.06 10.98
CA ILE A 451 5.38 -4.88 11.42
C ILE A 451 5.72 -4.55 12.87
N LEU A 452 5.78 -5.56 13.74
CA LEU A 452 6.19 -5.39 15.14
C LEU A 452 7.55 -4.70 15.26
N ARG A 453 8.58 -5.22 14.58
CA ARG A 453 9.91 -4.61 14.59
C ARG A 453 9.92 -3.21 13.99
N THR A 454 9.13 -2.97 12.95
CA THR A 454 9.00 -1.62 12.36
C THR A 454 8.43 -0.65 13.39
N LEU A 455 7.39 -1.04 14.11
CA LEU A 455 6.80 -0.26 15.19
C LEU A 455 7.83 0.01 16.30
N GLU A 456 8.56 -1.01 16.76
CA GLU A 456 9.64 -0.86 17.76
C GLU A 456 10.72 0.13 17.31
N ILE A 457 11.12 0.10 16.04
CA ILE A 457 12.08 1.06 15.49
C ILE A 457 11.51 2.48 15.56
N LEU A 458 10.27 2.68 15.12
CA LEU A 458 9.63 4.00 15.08
C LEU A 458 9.48 4.61 16.48
N THR A 459 8.95 3.84 17.44
CA THR A 459 8.75 4.31 18.82
C THR A 459 10.08 4.62 19.51
N ASN A 460 11.11 3.79 19.29
CA ASN A 460 12.46 4.05 19.81
C ASN A 460 13.05 5.34 19.22
N ILE A 461 12.89 5.57 17.91
CA ILE A 461 13.36 6.80 17.26
C ILE A 461 12.64 8.02 17.85
N ARG A 462 11.31 7.98 17.97
CA ARG A 462 10.51 9.07 18.56
C ARG A 462 10.93 9.37 20.01
N HIS A 463 11.11 8.33 20.83
CA HIS A 463 11.54 8.46 22.21
C HIS A 463 12.94 9.10 22.32
N ASN A 464 13.88 8.68 21.49
CA ASN A 464 15.23 9.25 21.45
C ASN A 464 15.20 10.74 21.08
N PHE A 465 14.36 11.15 20.14
CA PHE A 465 14.20 12.56 19.79
C PHE A 465 13.62 13.38 20.95
N GLN A 466 12.60 12.87 21.64
CA GLN A 466 12.00 13.54 22.80
C GLN A 466 13.01 13.75 23.93
N ASN A 467 13.86 12.76 24.20
CA ASN A 467 14.90 12.82 25.23
C ASN A 467 16.11 13.67 24.84
N SER A 468 16.39 13.82 23.54
CA SER A 468 17.56 14.56 23.04
C SER A 468 17.32 16.06 22.88
N THR A 469 16.07 16.52 22.97
CA THR A 469 15.73 17.95 23.08
C THR A 469 16.13 18.47 24.46
N PRO A 470 17.10 19.40 24.59
CA PRO A 470 17.43 19.97 25.89
C PRO A 470 16.21 20.72 26.44
N LEU A 471 15.89 20.47 27.71
CA LEU A 471 14.95 21.26 28.51
C LEU A 471 15.45 22.70 28.56
N THR A 472 15.03 23.55 27.62
CA THR A 472 15.25 24.98 27.71
C THR A 472 14.28 25.56 28.74
N GLY A 473 14.81 25.77 29.96
CA GLY A 473 14.47 26.90 30.83
C GLY A 473 13.17 26.82 31.61
N THR A 474 13.23 26.23 32.81
CA THR A 474 12.53 26.81 33.98
C THR A 474 13.60 27.27 34.96
N GLU A 475 13.90 28.58 34.93
CA GLU A 475 14.32 29.35 36.09
C GLU A 475 13.41 30.59 36.19
#